data_AF-A0A961X1K4-F1
#
_entry.id   AF-A0A961X1K4-F1
#
_cell.length_a   1.000
_cell.length_b   1.000
_cell.length_c   1.000
_cell.angle_alpha   90.00
_cell.angle_beta   90.00
_cell.angle_gamma   90.00
#
_symmetry.space_group_name_H-M   'P 1'
#
loop_
_entity.id
_entity.type
_entity.pdbx_description
1 polymer ?
#
loop_
_entity_poly.entity_id
_entity_poly.type
_entity_poly.pdbx_seq_one_letter_code
_entity_poly.pdbx_strand_id
1 'polypeptide(L)'
;VGFGLINLKRTDLFLGMLQTRNEAAGEAMEVVKSVLADMAENGPAQQELDEAKSYLTGSYVLRFTGNAAIASQLLGLQQVGIDAGYVTRRNSLIDAVTLEQVKAQAKRLLHPDRLIVTVVGKPVGLD
;
A
#
# COMPACT_ATOMS: atom_id res chain seq x y z
N VAL A 1 -5.11 8.79 -6.64
CA VAL A 1 -5.67 7.53 -6.10
C VAL A 1 -4.56 6.84 -5.31
N GLY A 2 -4.84 6.36 -4.11
CA GLY A 2 -3.83 5.68 -3.31
C GLY A 2 -4.45 4.56 -2.48
N PHE A 3 -3.80 3.40 -2.49
CA PHE A 3 -4.15 2.26 -1.64
C PHE A 3 -2.92 1.89 -0.80
N GLY A 4 -3.15 1.39 0.41
CA GLY A 4 -2.05 0.99 1.27
C GLY A 4 -2.49 0.14 2.45
N LEU A 5 -1.51 -0.55 3.01
CA LEU A 5 -1.63 -1.26 4.29
C LEU A 5 -1.24 -0.31 5.42
N ILE A 6 -2.10 -0.23 6.43
CA ILE A 6 -1.88 0.53 7.65
C ILE A 6 -1.88 -0.47 8.80
N ASN A 7 -0.71 -0.66 9.42
CA ASN A 7 -0.59 -1.53 10.58
C ASN A 7 -0.85 -0.72 11.85
N LEU A 8 -1.95 -1.01 12.56
CA LEU A 8 -2.26 -0.41 13.85
C LEU A 8 -1.98 -1.42 14.96
N LYS A 9 -1.87 -0.95 16.21
CA LYS A 9 -1.55 -1.81 17.36
C LYS A 9 -2.51 -2.98 17.59
N ARG A 10 -3.75 -2.91 17.08
CA ARG A 10 -4.82 -3.89 17.34
C ARG A 10 -5.48 -4.46 16.08
N THR A 11 -5.27 -3.84 14.93
CA THR A 11 -5.85 -4.26 13.65
C THR A 11 -5.02 -3.70 12.52
N ASP A 12 -4.98 -4.42 11.40
CA ASP A 12 -4.41 -3.92 10.16
C ASP A 12 -5.54 -3.51 9.23
N LEU A 13 -5.33 -2.45 8.46
CA LEU A 13 -6.30 -1.93 7.50
C LEU A 13 -5.68 -1.91 6.10
N PHE A 14 -6.43 -2.38 5.12
CA PHE A 14 -6.20 -2.04 3.72
C PHE A 14 -7.14 -0.87 3.37
N LEU A 15 -6.57 0.30 3.13
CA LEU A 15 -7.32 1.53 2.91
C LEU A 15 -7.01 2.10 1.53
N GLY A 16 -8.05 2.56 0.85
CA GLY A 16 -7.99 3.23 -0.44
C GLY A 16 -8.65 4.59 -0.43
N MET A 17 -8.17 5.51 -1.26
CA MET A 17 -8.84 6.77 -1.54
C MET A 17 -8.70 7.15 -3.02
N LEU A 18 -9.81 7.57 -3.62
CA LEU A 18 -9.86 8.20 -4.93
C LEU A 18 -10.81 9.40 -4.91
N GLN A 19 -10.65 10.27 -5.90
CA GLN A 19 -11.54 11.39 -6.16
C GLN A 19 -11.84 11.40 -7.66
N THR A 20 -13.10 11.63 -8.02
CA THR A 20 -13.57 11.65 -9.41
C THR A 20 -14.75 12.60 -9.53
N ARG A 21 -15.20 12.88 -10.77
CA ARG A 21 -16.45 13.61 -11.02
C ARG A 21 -17.65 12.74 -10.62
N ASN A 22 -18.74 13.35 -10.20
CA ASN A 22 -19.95 12.64 -9.75
C ASN A 22 -20.46 11.63 -10.80
N GLU A 23 -20.42 12.01 -12.07
CA GLU A 23 -20.93 11.21 -13.19
C GLU A 23 -20.07 9.96 -13.47
N ALA A 24 -18.80 9.97 -13.05
CA ALA A 24 -17.85 8.87 -13.25
C ALA A 24 -17.64 8.03 -11.99
N ALA A 25 -18.44 8.24 -10.93
CA ALA A 25 -18.25 7.58 -9.64
C ALA A 25 -18.47 6.06 -9.72
N GLY A 26 -19.56 5.61 -10.37
CA GLY A 26 -19.84 4.19 -10.59
C GLY A 26 -18.75 3.50 -11.40
N GLU A 27 -18.38 4.08 -12.55
CA GLU A 27 -17.30 3.56 -13.40
C GLU A 27 -15.97 3.45 -12.64
N ALA A 28 -15.59 4.49 -11.90
CA ALA A 28 -14.36 4.48 -11.13
C ALA A 28 -14.34 3.38 -10.05
N MET A 29 -15.48 3.10 -9.41
CA MET A 29 -15.60 2.02 -8.43
C MET A 29 -15.48 0.64 -9.08
N GLU A 30 -16.09 0.44 -10.25
CA GLU A 30 -15.95 -0.82 -10.98
C GLU A 30 -14.51 -1.06 -11.44
N VAL A 31 -13.81 -0.01 -11.90
CA VAL A 31 -12.38 -0.08 -12.21
C VAL A 31 -11.57 -0.47 -10.97
N VAL A 32 -11.84 0.14 -9.81
CA VAL A 32 -11.14 -0.20 -8.55
C VAL A 32 -11.35 -1.67 -8.20
N LYS A 33 -12.58 -2.16 -8.19
CA LYS A 33 -12.88 -3.57 -7.89
C LYS A 33 -12.20 -4.50 -8.89
N SER A 34 -12.23 -4.17 -10.18
CA SER A 34 -11.60 -4.94 -11.25
C SER A 34 -10.09 -5.07 -11.06
N VAL A 35 -9.39 -3.95 -10.80
CA VAL A 35 -7.95 -3.95 -10.55
C VAL A 35 -7.60 -4.74 -9.29
N LEU A 36 -8.38 -4.60 -8.22
CA LEU A 36 -8.16 -5.37 -6.99
C LEU A 36 -8.41 -6.87 -7.19
N ALA A 37 -9.41 -7.25 -7.98
CA ALA A 37 -9.69 -8.64 -8.34
C ALA A 37 -8.55 -9.24 -9.17
N ASP A 38 -8.08 -8.52 -10.17
CA ASP A 38 -6.96 -8.95 -11.02
C ASP A 38 -5.66 -9.10 -10.20
N MET A 39 -5.36 -8.12 -9.33
CA MET A 39 -4.22 -8.21 -8.43
C MET A 39 -4.34 -9.36 -7.42
N ALA A 40 -5.55 -9.72 -6.98
CA ALA A 40 -5.78 -10.87 -6.11
C ALA A 40 -5.57 -12.21 -6.83
N GLU A 41 -6.01 -12.31 -8.08
CA GLU A 41 -5.97 -13.54 -8.87
C GLU A 41 -4.61 -13.76 -9.53
N ASN A 42 -4.11 -12.75 -10.25
CA ASN A 42 -2.92 -12.82 -11.08
C ASN A 42 -1.69 -12.23 -10.38
N GLY A 43 -1.90 -11.26 -9.49
CA GLY A 43 -0.85 -10.45 -8.88
C GLY A 43 -0.05 -9.63 -9.90
N PRO A 44 1.03 -8.96 -9.48
CA PRO A 44 1.76 -8.07 -10.36
C PRO A 44 2.62 -8.85 -11.36
N ALA A 45 3.07 -8.14 -12.40
CA ALA A 45 4.15 -8.59 -13.26
C ALA A 45 5.51 -8.46 -12.54
N GLN A 46 6.52 -9.21 -13.02
CA GLN A 46 7.88 -9.13 -12.47
C GLN A 46 8.45 -7.71 -12.58
N GLN A 47 8.21 -7.04 -13.71
CA GLN A 47 8.67 -5.67 -13.94
C GLN A 47 8.09 -4.70 -12.91
N GLU A 48 6.79 -4.80 -12.58
CA GLU A 48 6.14 -3.94 -11.59
C GLU A 48 6.72 -4.15 -10.19
N LEU A 49 7.08 -5.39 -9.84
CA LEU A 49 7.78 -5.69 -8.59
C LEU A 49 9.16 -5.03 -8.55
N ASP A 50 9.92 -5.13 -9.64
CA ASP A 50 11.27 -4.58 -9.71
C ASP A 50 11.25 -3.03 -9.65
N GLU A 51 10.30 -2.40 -10.34
CA GLU A 51 10.05 -0.96 -10.28
C GLU A 51 9.64 -0.53 -8.86
N ALA A 52 8.72 -1.26 -8.22
CA ALA A 52 8.31 -0.98 -6.85
C ALA A 52 9.47 -1.11 -5.86
N LYS A 53 10.31 -2.13 -5.98
CA LYS A 53 11.52 -2.29 -5.15
C LYS A 53 12.48 -1.14 -5.34
N SER A 54 12.82 -0.81 -6.59
CA SER A 54 13.70 0.31 -6.93
C SER A 54 13.21 1.63 -6.34
N TYR A 55 11.90 1.90 -6.46
CA TYR A 55 11.29 3.07 -5.84
C TYR A 55 11.40 3.05 -4.31
N LEU A 56 11.06 1.93 -3.66
CA LEU A 56 11.04 1.80 -2.20
C LEU A 56 12.42 1.83 -1.55
N THR A 57 13.46 1.37 -2.25
CA THR A 57 14.85 1.41 -1.77
C THR A 57 15.51 2.76 -2.08
N GLY A 58 15.29 3.30 -3.28
CA GLY A 58 15.85 4.58 -3.72
C GLY A 58 15.25 5.79 -2.98
N SER A 59 13.94 5.79 -2.71
CA SER A 59 13.28 6.89 -1.99
C SER A 59 13.53 6.87 -0.47
N TYR A 60 14.09 5.78 0.08
CA TYR A 60 14.21 5.63 1.53
C TYR A 60 15.14 6.68 2.17
N VAL A 61 16.21 7.07 1.47
CA VAL A 61 17.17 8.09 1.92
C VAL A 61 16.51 9.45 2.18
N LEU A 62 15.44 9.77 1.44
CA LEU A 62 14.70 11.04 1.57
C LEU A 62 14.02 11.17 2.94
N ARG A 63 13.87 10.08 3.69
CA ARG A 63 13.31 10.09 5.06
C ARG A 63 14.31 10.54 6.11
N PHE A 64 15.58 10.77 5.74
CA PHE A 64 16.70 11.07 6.66
C PHE A 64 17.41 12.38 6.31
N THR A 65 16.73 13.35 5.70
CA THR A 65 17.32 14.62 5.22
C THR A 65 17.68 15.63 6.32
N GLY A 66 17.44 15.32 7.59
CA GLY A 66 17.82 16.17 8.71
C GLY A 66 17.57 15.53 10.08
N ASN A 67 18.16 16.12 11.13
CA ASN A 67 18.16 15.57 12.49
C ASN A 67 16.75 15.30 13.05
N ALA A 68 15.81 16.21 12.80
CA ALA A 68 14.42 16.04 13.25
C ALA A 68 13.72 14.87 12.54
N ALA A 69 13.97 14.69 11.24
CA ALA A 69 13.44 13.57 10.47
C ALA A 69 14.04 12.24 10.94
N ILE A 70 15.36 12.19 11.14
CA ILE A 70 16.07 11.02 11.68
C ILE A 70 15.50 10.63 13.05
N ALA A 71 15.39 11.59 13.98
CA ALA A 71 14.86 11.33 15.32
C ALA A 71 13.42 10.80 15.27
N SER A 72 12.57 11.38 14.41
CA SER A 72 11.19 10.94 14.23
C SER A 72 11.08 9.53 13.66
N GLN A 73 11.94 9.16 12.69
CA GLN A 73 11.98 7.79 12.16
C GLN A 73 12.39 6.78 13.23
N LEU A 74 13.47 7.07 13.98
CA LEU A 74 13.96 6.17 15.04
C LEU A 74 12.95 6.01 16.18
N LEU A 75 12.29 7.10 16.59
CA LEU A 75 11.22 7.05 17.59
C LEU A 75 10.06 6.18 17.11
N GLY A 76 9.63 6.34 15.85
CA GLY A 76 8.56 5.53 15.26
C GLY A 76 8.88 4.04 15.29
N LEU A 77 10.11 3.64 14.96
CA LEU A 77 10.57 2.24 15.04
C LEU A 77 10.50 1.72 16.48
N GLN A 78 11.00 2.48 17.45
CA GLN A 78 10.97 2.08 18.86
C GLN A 78 9.54 1.92 19.39
N GLN A 79 8.61 2.80 18.99
CA GLN A 79 7.21 2.74 19.40
C GLN A 79 6.49 1.47 18.94
N VAL A 80 6.95 0.85 17.85
CA VAL A 80 6.45 -0.43 17.33
C VAL A 80 7.38 -1.61 17.65
N GLY A 81 8.37 -1.41 18.51
CA GLY A 81 9.28 -2.48 18.98
C GLY A 81 10.31 -2.94 17.95
N ILE A 82 10.60 -2.13 16.93
CA ILE A 82 11.63 -2.41 15.92
C ILE A 82 12.94 -1.72 16.31
N ASP A 83 14.07 -2.44 16.24
CA ASP A 83 15.38 -1.90 16.58
C ASP A 83 15.89 -0.88 15.56
N ALA A 84 16.77 0.03 16.01
CA ALA A 84 17.35 1.07 15.16
C ALA A 84 18.17 0.51 13.98
N GLY A 85 18.70 -0.71 14.09
CA GLY A 85 19.42 -1.38 13.01
C GLY A 85 18.53 -1.77 11.83
N TYR A 86 17.21 -1.70 11.98
CA TYR A 86 16.28 -1.88 10.85
C TYR A 86 16.55 -0.86 9.73
N VAL A 87 16.97 0.37 10.04
CA VAL A 87 17.25 1.41 9.04
C VAL A 87 18.30 0.95 8.04
N THR A 88 19.32 0.21 8.48
CA THR A 88 20.40 -0.27 7.58
C THR A 88 20.02 -1.56 6.87
N ARG A 89 19.21 -2.42 7.49
CA ARG A 89 18.81 -3.72 6.93
C ARG A 89 17.58 -3.66 6.00
N ARG A 90 16.76 -2.60 6.11
CA ARG A 90 15.46 -2.50 5.42
C ARG A 90 15.58 -2.74 3.92
N ASN A 91 16.54 -2.11 3.24
CA ASN A 91 16.62 -2.25 1.78
C ASN A 91 16.89 -3.70 1.37
N SER A 92 17.80 -4.40 2.05
CA SER A 92 18.04 -5.83 1.83
C SER A 92 16.80 -6.68 2.11
N LEU A 93 15.98 -6.32 3.11
CA LEU A 93 14.71 -6.99 3.38
C LEU A 93 13.69 -6.78 2.24
N ILE A 94 13.63 -5.58 1.66
CA ILE A 94 12.78 -5.28 0.49
C ILE A 94 13.27 -6.04 -0.75
N ASP A 95 14.57 -6.06 -0.99
CA ASP A 95 15.16 -6.75 -2.14
C ASP A 95 14.95 -8.26 -2.10
N ALA A 96 14.91 -8.85 -0.90
CA ALA A 96 14.65 -10.27 -0.68
C ALA A 96 13.20 -10.70 -0.96
N VAL A 97 12.25 -9.77 -1.09
CA VAL A 97 10.84 -10.10 -1.36
C VAL A 97 10.70 -10.74 -2.74
N THR A 98 10.08 -11.92 -2.84
CA THR A 98 9.89 -12.59 -4.13
C THR A 98 8.53 -12.29 -4.76
N LEU A 99 8.42 -12.45 -6.08
CA LEU A 99 7.15 -12.31 -6.79
C LEU A 99 6.09 -13.26 -6.25
N GLU A 100 6.47 -14.51 -5.95
CA GLU A 100 5.61 -15.51 -5.36
C GLU A 100 5.03 -15.04 -4.01
N GLN A 101 5.86 -14.47 -3.13
CA GLN A 101 5.41 -13.94 -1.86
C GLN A 101 4.40 -12.80 -2.06
N VAL A 102 4.64 -11.90 -3.02
CA VAL A 102 3.72 -10.80 -3.32
C VAL A 102 2.39 -11.34 -3.84
N LYS A 103 2.40 -12.29 -4.78
CA LYS A 103 1.18 -12.92 -5.30
C LYS A 103 0.40 -13.62 -4.20
N ALA A 104 1.08 -14.36 -3.32
CA ALA A 104 0.45 -15.04 -2.18
C ALA A 104 -0.19 -14.04 -1.21
N GLN A 105 0.47 -12.92 -0.91
CA GLN A 105 -0.11 -11.89 -0.03
C GLN A 105 -1.25 -11.13 -0.71
N ALA A 106 -1.14 -10.82 -2.00
CA ALA A 106 -2.20 -10.15 -2.75
C ALA A 106 -3.49 -11.00 -2.73
N LYS A 107 -3.38 -12.29 -3.04
CA LYS A 107 -4.51 -13.24 -2.97
C LYS A 107 -5.13 -13.35 -1.57
N ARG A 108 -4.29 -13.27 -0.52
CA ARG A 108 -4.74 -13.38 0.88
C ARG A 108 -5.42 -12.11 1.40
N LEU A 109 -4.99 -10.94 0.93
CA LEU A 109 -5.37 -9.66 1.51
C LEU A 109 -6.41 -8.90 0.70
N LEU A 110 -6.42 -9.06 -0.63
CA LEU A 110 -7.27 -8.30 -1.52
C LEU A 110 -8.60 -9.02 -1.72
N HIS A 111 -9.65 -8.46 -1.13
CA HIS A 111 -11.02 -8.95 -1.21
C HIS A 111 -11.94 -7.82 -1.72
N PRO A 112 -12.09 -7.67 -3.05
CA PRO A 112 -12.90 -6.59 -3.63
C PRO A 112 -14.38 -6.66 -3.22
N ASP A 113 -14.86 -7.86 -2.88
CA ASP A 113 -16.19 -8.16 -2.37
C ASP A 113 -16.42 -7.70 -0.90
N ARG A 114 -15.35 -7.37 -0.17
CA ARG A 114 -15.39 -7.01 1.26
C ARG A 114 -15.06 -5.54 1.53
N LEU A 115 -14.99 -4.71 0.49
CA LEU A 115 -14.68 -3.30 0.63
C LEU A 115 -15.81 -2.55 1.34
N ILE A 116 -15.46 -1.82 2.39
CA ILE A 116 -16.35 -0.82 2.98
C ILE A 116 -16.09 0.49 2.24
N VAL A 117 -17.11 0.99 1.54
CA VAL A 117 -17.02 2.20 0.74
C VAL A 117 -17.78 3.33 1.42
N THR A 118 -17.13 4.48 1.60
CA THR A 118 -17.78 5.71 2.04
C THR A 118 -17.63 6.77 0.95
N VAL A 119 -18.75 7.34 0.53
CA VAL A 119 -18.80 8.34 -0.55
C VAL A 119 -19.28 9.67 0.01
N VAL A 120 -18.64 10.75 -0.43
CA VAL A 120 -19.05 12.13 -0.14
C VAL A 120 -19.29 12.83 -1.46
N GLY A 121 -20.52 13.27 -1.71
CA GLY A 121 -20.92 13.91 -2.97
C GLY A 121 -22.31 13.49 -3.44
N LYS A 122 -22.57 13.60 -4.74
CA LYS A 122 -23.80 13.14 -5.40
C LYS A 122 -23.44 12.15 -6.52
N PRO A 123 -22.92 10.96 -6.17
CA PRO A 123 -22.41 10.02 -7.16
C PRO A 123 -23.54 9.52 -8.08
N VAL A 124 -23.18 9.22 -9.33
CA VAL A 124 -24.04 8.48 -10.25
C VAL A 124 -23.48 7.06 -10.40
N GLY A 125 -24.35 6.06 -10.36
CA GLY A 125 -23.98 4.64 -10.53
C GLY A 125 -23.33 4.00 -9.29
N LEU A 126 -23.56 4.57 -8.10
CA LEU A 126 -23.24 3.96 -6.80
C LEU A 126 -24.52 3.97 -5.97
N ASP A 127 -25.14 2.81 -5.83
CA ASP A 127 -26.31 2.58 -4.95
C ASP A 127 -25.86 2.23 -3.52
#